data_AF-A0A9E6JQZ4-F1
#
_entry.id   AF-A0A9E6JQZ4-F1
#
_cell.length_a   1.000
_cell.length_b   1.000
_cell.length_c   1.000
_cell.angle_alpha   90.00
_cell.angle_beta   90.00
_cell.angle_gamma   90.00
#
_symmetry.space_group_name_H-M   'P 1'
#
loop_
_entity.id
_entity.type
_entity.pdbx_description
1 polymer ?
#
loop_
_entity_poly.entity_id
_entity_poly.type
_entity_poly.pdbx_seq_one_letter_code
_entity_poly.pdbx_strand_id
1 'polypeptide(L)'
;MKTKTPYASAIGVCLIALYLFLTFHCFSQGVSINTTGAAADNSAMLDVSATNQGMLIPRMTTTNRDLISSPAEGLLIYNTTTKCFEAFVNGAWNMGFCPCNPPLVPTANAASNRTASSFTANWSASAGASSYYFDVSTVSNFASFMGTYNSLNVGTALTYNITGLTAGATYYYRVKAVSSCGIGANSNTITTTTVSLTNNLVAFWKLDESGSVSAVDATGNANDMGNYNSAQFSGTSPLINNHIVLNGTNQYLKGVSSTSLNTISSGFSVSFWVNFASGGTSQISGFIDRWAEQDPDRFLWRLEYWNNGAIDGIFSDDGTYNTNHYSSFQTQSNYITAADEGIWTHLVLTYDVGLNTFKIYKNNVCTTPANTGYNITSIYTNNYNIHIGALWSTNTFIRYLKGSLDEMGLWSRALTTNEVSDLYNSGAGLQYPF
;
A
#
# COMPACT_ATOMS: atom_id res chain seq x y z
N MET A 1 66.00 0.60 -111.64
CA MET A 1 64.68 0.57 -110.95
C MET A 1 64.59 -0.77 -110.22
N LYS A 2 64.41 -0.94 -108.91
CA LYS A 2 64.07 -0.11 -107.74
C LYS A 2 64.83 -0.75 -106.55
N THR A 3 65.43 0.05 -105.69
CA THR A 3 66.00 -0.38 -104.40
C THR A 3 64.87 -0.63 -103.40
N LYS A 4 64.78 -1.83 -102.80
CA LYS A 4 63.88 -2.14 -101.68
C LYS A 4 64.58 -1.79 -100.37
N THR A 5 64.07 -0.79 -99.67
CA THR A 5 64.45 -0.40 -98.30
C THR A 5 63.98 -1.42 -97.26
N PRO A 6 64.78 -1.76 -96.22
CA PRO A 6 64.39 -2.70 -95.17
C PRO A 6 63.78 -1.95 -93.98
N TYR A 7 62.45 -1.83 -93.92
CA TYR A 7 61.74 -1.21 -92.77
C TYR A 7 61.17 -2.23 -91.77
N ALA A 8 61.31 -3.53 -92.02
CA ALA A 8 60.67 -4.57 -91.20
C ALA A 8 61.40 -4.88 -89.87
N SER A 9 62.71 -4.63 -89.74
CA SER A 9 63.46 -4.98 -88.52
C SER A 9 63.42 -3.90 -87.43
N ALA A 10 63.22 -2.62 -87.78
CA ALA A 10 63.18 -1.52 -86.81
C ALA A 10 61.85 -1.46 -86.01
N ILE A 11 60.73 -1.79 -86.66
CA ILE A 11 59.40 -1.78 -86.02
C ILE A 11 59.25 -2.93 -85.01
N GLY A 12 59.79 -4.11 -85.33
CA GLY A 12 59.79 -5.27 -84.41
C GLY A 12 60.63 -5.03 -83.16
N VAL A 13 61.80 -4.39 -83.29
CA VAL A 13 62.67 -4.04 -82.15
C VAL A 13 62.06 -2.93 -81.29
N CYS A 14 61.39 -1.93 -81.89
CA CYS A 14 60.65 -0.91 -81.13
C CYS A 14 59.43 -1.48 -80.38
N LEU A 15 58.68 -2.43 -80.96
CA LEU A 15 57.53 -3.05 -80.29
C LEU A 15 57.95 -3.96 -79.11
N ILE A 16 59.07 -4.67 -79.24
CA ILE A 16 59.64 -5.48 -78.14
C ILE A 16 60.21 -4.59 -77.04
N ALA A 17 60.91 -3.50 -77.38
CA ALA A 17 61.36 -2.52 -76.40
C ALA A 17 60.20 -1.81 -75.69
N LEU A 18 59.11 -1.48 -76.40
CA LEU A 18 57.90 -0.89 -75.80
C LEU A 18 57.19 -1.86 -74.85
N TYR A 19 57.23 -3.17 -75.12
CA TYR A 19 56.68 -4.21 -74.24
C TYR A 19 57.55 -4.49 -73.00
N LEU A 20 58.88 -4.27 -73.09
CA LEU A 20 59.82 -4.47 -71.98
C LEU A 20 59.86 -3.30 -70.97
N PHE A 21 59.28 -2.14 -71.28
CA PHE A 21 59.20 -0.97 -70.38
C PHE A 21 57.82 -0.74 -69.74
N LEU A 22 56.81 -1.58 -70.03
CA LEU A 22 55.50 -1.56 -69.37
C LEU A 22 55.53 -2.39 -68.08
N THR A 23 56.17 -1.87 -67.03
CA THR A 23 55.99 -2.40 -65.68
C THR A 23 54.66 -1.89 -65.12
N PHE A 24 53.59 -2.66 -65.30
CA PHE A 24 52.34 -2.43 -64.58
C PHE A 24 52.59 -2.65 -63.09
N HIS A 25 52.81 -1.55 -62.36
CA HIS A 25 52.79 -1.55 -60.90
C HIS A 25 51.33 -1.64 -60.46
N CYS A 26 50.84 -2.86 -60.24
CA CYS A 26 49.58 -3.05 -59.54
C CYS A 26 49.85 -2.81 -58.05
N PHE A 27 49.49 -1.64 -57.55
CA PHE A 27 49.42 -1.43 -56.11
C PHE A 27 48.27 -2.25 -55.57
N SER A 28 48.51 -3.00 -54.48
CA SER A 28 47.41 -3.52 -53.68
C SER A 28 46.59 -2.32 -53.20
N GLN A 29 45.36 -2.22 -53.70
CA GLN A 29 44.35 -1.28 -53.21
C GLN A 29 43.45 -2.04 -52.24
N GLY A 30 42.90 -1.35 -51.23
CA GLY A 30 41.94 -1.95 -50.30
C GLY A 30 40.78 -2.61 -51.05
N VAL A 31 40.19 -3.65 -50.45
CA VAL A 31 39.00 -4.31 -51.00
C VAL A 31 37.78 -3.48 -50.62
N SER A 32 37.05 -2.98 -51.62
CA SER A 32 35.74 -2.39 -51.38
C SER A 32 34.61 -3.34 -51.76
N ILE A 33 33.62 -3.48 -50.88
CA ILE A 33 32.38 -4.24 -51.12
C ILE A 33 31.22 -3.24 -51.07
N ASN A 34 30.79 -2.80 -52.24
CA ASN A 34 29.69 -1.86 -52.40
C ASN A 34 29.02 -2.01 -53.79
N THR A 35 27.87 -1.38 -53.98
CA THR A 35 27.12 -1.43 -55.26
C THR A 35 27.41 -0.25 -56.20
N THR A 36 28.20 0.72 -55.75
CA THR A 36 28.47 1.98 -56.47
C THR A 36 29.77 1.95 -57.28
N GLY A 37 30.63 0.96 -57.05
CA GLY A 37 31.98 0.89 -57.63
C GLY A 37 32.99 1.85 -57.00
N ALA A 38 32.65 2.47 -55.86
CA ALA A 38 33.58 3.33 -55.14
C ALA A 38 34.84 2.55 -54.72
N ALA A 39 36.00 3.20 -54.83
CA ALA A 39 37.25 2.66 -54.28
C ALA A 39 37.16 2.59 -52.74
N ALA A 40 37.90 1.65 -52.15
CA ALA A 40 38.03 1.59 -50.69
C ALA A 40 38.71 2.86 -50.16
N ASP A 41 38.33 3.30 -48.97
CA ASP A 41 39.03 4.37 -48.27
C ASP A 41 40.53 4.05 -48.13
N ASN A 42 41.39 5.06 -48.28
CA ASN A 42 42.85 4.90 -48.24
C ASN A 42 43.36 4.35 -46.90
N SER A 43 42.58 4.46 -45.82
CA SER A 43 42.90 3.93 -44.50
C SER A 43 42.41 2.49 -44.28
N ALA A 44 41.63 1.92 -45.20
CA ALA A 44 40.97 0.63 -45.02
C ALA A 44 41.49 -0.43 -46.00
N MET A 45 41.86 -1.60 -45.45
CA MET A 45 42.12 -2.79 -46.28
C MET A 45 40.82 -3.50 -46.70
N LEU A 46 39.75 -3.35 -45.91
CA LEU A 46 38.39 -3.78 -46.22
C LEU A 46 37.43 -2.63 -45.93
N ASP A 47 36.74 -2.17 -46.96
CA ASP A 47 35.72 -1.13 -46.91
C ASP A 47 34.38 -1.73 -47.37
N VAL A 48 33.35 -1.64 -46.55
CA VAL A 48 32.03 -2.19 -46.86
C VAL A 48 31.01 -1.07 -46.78
N SER A 49 30.36 -0.76 -47.89
CA SER A 49 29.37 0.30 -47.97
C SER A 49 28.05 -0.22 -48.54
N ALA A 50 27.00 -0.10 -47.73
CA ALA A 50 25.63 -0.45 -48.08
C ALA A 50 24.65 0.44 -47.31
N THR A 51 23.48 0.71 -47.87
CA THR A 51 22.44 1.54 -47.25
C THR A 51 21.39 0.73 -46.48
N ASN A 52 21.33 -0.59 -46.71
CA ASN A 52 20.33 -1.49 -46.13
C ASN A 52 20.88 -2.88 -45.77
N GLN A 53 22.21 -3.05 -45.74
CA GLN A 53 22.89 -4.29 -45.38
C GLN A 53 23.99 -4.02 -44.35
N GLY A 54 24.44 -5.05 -43.65
CA GLY A 54 25.54 -4.98 -42.68
C GLY A 54 26.50 -6.15 -42.81
N MET A 55 27.58 -6.13 -42.03
CA MET A 55 28.56 -7.23 -41.98
C MET A 55 28.17 -8.26 -40.93
N LEU A 56 28.00 -9.51 -41.35
CA LEU A 56 27.81 -10.64 -40.44
C LEU A 56 29.16 -11.28 -40.13
N ILE A 57 29.67 -11.04 -38.92
CA ILE A 57 30.91 -11.64 -38.41
C ILE A 57 30.65 -13.07 -37.89
N PRO A 58 31.69 -13.88 -37.62
CA PRO A 58 31.51 -15.22 -37.05
C PRO A 58 30.68 -15.19 -35.76
N ARG A 59 29.66 -16.06 -35.69
CA ARG A 59 28.75 -16.20 -34.56
C ARG A 59 28.92 -17.55 -33.90
N MET A 60 29.18 -17.59 -32.61
CA MET A 60 29.46 -18.84 -31.91
C MET A 60 29.14 -18.74 -30.41
N THR A 61 28.97 -19.88 -29.73
CA THR A 61 28.80 -19.91 -28.27
C THR A 61 30.13 -19.64 -27.56
N THR A 62 30.09 -19.32 -26.27
CA THR A 62 31.28 -19.24 -25.40
C THR A 62 32.15 -20.50 -25.52
N THR A 63 31.53 -21.68 -25.49
CA THR A 63 32.23 -22.97 -25.63
C THR A 63 32.96 -23.08 -26.96
N ASN A 64 32.33 -22.71 -28.08
CA ASN A 64 32.97 -22.79 -29.40
C ASN A 64 34.08 -21.74 -29.56
N ARG A 65 33.91 -20.55 -29.00
CA ARG A 65 34.95 -19.51 -28.96
C ARG A 65 36.18 -19.98 -28.19
N ASP A 66 35.99 -20.65 -27.07
CA ASP A 66 37.09 -21.14 -26.23
C ASP A 66 37.86 -22.31 -26.87
N LEU A 67 37.33 -22.90 -27.95
CA LEU A 67 38.05 -23.88 -28.77
C LEU A 67 38.95 -23.23 -29.84
N ILE A 68 38.92 -21.91 -30.01
CA ILE A 68 39.83 -21.22 -30.94
C ILE A 68 41.24 -21.25 -30.35
N SER A 69 42.11 -22.07 -30.95
CA SER A 69 43.51 -22.15 -30.55
C SER A 69 44.30 -20.94 -31.06
N SER A 70 45.08 -20.32 -30.17
CA SER A 70 45.92 -19.14 -30.45
C SER A 70 45.19 -18.04 -31.24
N PRO A 71 44.11 -17.44 -30.69
CA PRO A 71 43.36 -16.41 -31.41
C PRO A 71 44.26 -15.21 -31.73
N ALA A 72 44.07 -14.61 -32.90
CA ALA A 72 44.82 -13.43 -33.30
C ALA A 72 44.38 -12.19 -32.50
N GLU A 73 45.32 -11.29 -32.23
CA GLU A 73 45.02 -9.96 -31.66
C GLU A 73 44.04 -9.21 -32.59
N GLY A 74 42.97 -8.66 -32.02
CA GLY A 74 41.89 -7.99 -32.75
C GLY A 74 40.85 -8.93 -33.38
N LEU A 75 40.90 -10.24 -33.15
CA LEU A 75 39.91 -11.18 -33.69
C LEU A 75 38.52 -10.87 -33.13
N LEU A 76 37.59 -10.49 -34.00
CA LEU A 76 36.23 -10.09 -33.66
C LEU A 76 35.21 -11.20 -33.92
N ILE A 77 34.40 -11.53 -32.91
CA ILE A 77 33.29 -12.50 -33.01
C ILE A 77 32.04 -11.95 -32.32
N TYR A 78 30.88 -12.49 -32.67
CA TYR A 78 29.64 -12.28 -31.92
C TYR A 78 29.31 -13.55 -31.12
N ASN A 79 29.42 -13.46 -29.80
CA ASN A 79 29.17 -14.57 -28.91
C ASN A 79 27.67 -14.71 -28.67
N THR A 80 27.08 -15.83 -29.12
CA THR A 80 25.65 -16.09 -29.04
C THR A 80 25.18 -16.53 -27.65
N THR A 81 26.11 -16.91 -26.76
CA THR A 81 25.84 -17.20 -25.35
C THR A 81 25.76 -15.90 -24.54
N THR A 82 26.75 -15.02 -24.66
CA THR A 82 26.80 -13.73 -23.92
C THR A 82 26.01 -12.63 -24.61
N LYS A 83 25.64 -12.81 -25.89
CA LYS A 83 25.02 -11.81 -26.77
C LYS A 83 25.89 -10.58 -27.01
N CYS A 84 27.21 -10.73 -26.96
CA CYS A 84 28.15 -9.62 -27.09
C CYS A 84 29.03 -9.76 -28.32
N PHE A 85 29.45 -8.62 -28.87
CA PHE A 85 30.66 -8.55 -29.68
C PHE A 85 31.87 -8.69 -28.77
N GLU A 86 32.73 -9.65 -29.07
CA GLU A 86 33.94 -9.94 -28.33
C GLU A 86 35.15 -9.83 -29.25
N ALA A 87 36.21 -9.20 -28.74
CA ALA A 87 37.50 -9.11 -29.43
C ALA A 87 38.58 -9.78 -28.60
N PHE A 88 39.47 -10.53 -29.23
CA PHE A 88 40.65 -11.05 -28.55
C PHE A 88 41.73 -9.98 -28.49
N VAL A 89 42.06 -9.52 -27.28
CA VAL A 89 42.98 -8.39 -27.05
C VAL A 89 43.86 -8.71 -25.85
N ASN A 90 45.17 -8.45 -25.94
CA ASN A 90 46.15 -8.70 -24.88
C ASN A 90 46.08 -10.13 -24.29
N GLY A 91 45.85 -11.13 -25.14
CA GLY A 91 45.81 -12.55 -24.73
C GLY A 91 44.51 -13.01 -24.07
N ALA A 92 43.44 -12.20 -24.08
CA ALA A 92 42.15 -12.58 -23.53
C ALA A 92 40.97 -12.12 -24.41
N TRP A 93 39.85 -12.83 -24.33
CA TRP A 93 38.58 -12.38 -24.90
C TRP A 93 38.00 -11.24 -24.05
N ASN A 94 37.84 -10.07 -24.66
CA ASN A 94 37.27 -8.89 -24.03
C ASN A 94 35.88 -8.62 -24.61
N MET A 95 34.92 -8.29 -23.73
CA MET A 95 33.58 -7.87 -24.13
C MET A 95 33.63 -6.41 -24.59
N GLY A 96 33.43 -6.15 -25.88
CA GLY A 96 33.50 -4.79 -26.46
C GLY A 96 32.15 -4.10 -26.53
N PHE A 97 31.13 -4.80 -27.04
CA PHE A 97 29.77 -4.28 -27.15
C PHE A 97 28.75 -5.37 -26.80
N CYS A 98 28.25 -5.33 -25.56
CA CYS A 98 27.08 -6.09 -25.14
C CYS A 98 25.85 -5.17 -25.16
N PRO A 99 24.64 -5.66 -25.50
CA PRO A 99 23.43 -4.91 -25.22
C PRO A 99 23.32 -4.73 -23.70
N CYS A 100 23.65 -3.53 -23.23
CA CYS A 100 23.47 -3.13 -21.83
C CYS A 100 22.02 -2.68 -21.68
N ASN A 101 21.17 -3.53 -21.11
CA ASN A 101 19.78 -3.16 -20.85
C ASN A 101 19.67 -2.58 -19.43
N PRO A 102 19.00 -1.43 -19.25
CA PRO A 102 18.59 -1.00 -17.93
C PRO A 102 17.82 -2.09 -17.20
N PRO A 103 17.78 -2.07 -15.86
CA PRO A 103 17.05 -3.07 -15.09
C PRO A 103 15.57 -3.14 -15.48
N LEU A 104 14.97 -4.30 -15.24
CA LEU A 104 13.52 -4.43 -15.40
C LEU A 104 12.78 -3.47 -14.46
N VAL A 105 11.53 -3.18 -14.81
CA VAL A 105 10.68 -2.32 -13.99
C VAL A 105 10.40 -3.03 -12.65
N PRO A 106 10.73 -2.43 -11.50
CA PRO A 106 10.38 -3.00 -10.21
C PRO A 106 8.86 -2.95 -9.96
N THR A 107 8.37 -3.84 -9.10
CA THR A 107 6.97 -3.82 -8.62
C THR A 107 6.91 -3.18 -7.24
N ALA A 108 6.20 -2.06 -7.11
CA ALA A 108 5.89 -1.48 -5.81
C ALA A 108 4.68 -2.21 -5.21
N ASN A 109 4.72 -2.50 -3.91
CA ASN A 109 3.73 -3.29 -3.16
C ASN A 109 2.95 -2.37 -2.22
N ALA A 110 1.93 -2.86 -1.50
CA ALA A 110 1.20 -2.05 -0.52
C ALA A 110 2.12 -1.49 0.60
N ALA A 111 1.79 -0.31 1.12
CA ALA A 111 2.45 0.23 2.31
C ALA A 111 2.09 -0.60 3.55
N SER A 112 3.00 -0.66 4.51
CA SER A 112 2.80 -1.31 5.82
C SER A 112 3.15 -0.35 6.96
N ASN A 113 2.90 -0.77 8.20
CA ASN A 113 3.26 -0.01 9.42
C ASN A 113 2.81 1.46 9.35
N ARG A 114 1.57 1.68 8.90
CA ARG A 114 0.99 3.03 8.80
C ARG A 114 0.76 3.56 10.22
N THR A 115 1.16 4.80 10.45
CA THR A 115 0.88 5.56 11.66
C THR A 115 0.28 6.90 11.26
N ALA A 116 0.00 7.76 12.25
CA ALA A 116 -0.42 9.13 11.99
C ALA A 116 0.63 9.99 11.28
N SER A 117 1.92 9.61 11.33
CA SER A 117 3.01 10.42 10.77
C SER A 117 4.05 9.63 9.97
N SER A 118 3.80 8.35 9.71
CA SER A 118 4.72 7.49 8.96
C SER A 118 4.02 6.35 8.23
N PHE A 119 4.73 5.76 7.27
CA PHE A 119 4.43 4.43 6.75
C PHE A 119 5.70 3.82 6.14
N THR A 120 5.74 2.50 6.02
CA THR A 120 6.80 1.79 5.31
C THR A 120 6.36 1.52 3.87
N ALA A 121 7.08 2.09 2.90
CA ALA A 121 6.96 1.72 1.49
C ALA A 121 7.66 0.38 1.24
N ASN A 122 7.09 -0.47 0.39
CA ASN A 122 7.60 -1.81 0.07
C ASN A 122 7.65 -2.04 -1.44
N TRP A 123 8.67 -2.73 -1.94
CA TRP A 123 8.77 -3.16 -3.34
C TRP A 123 9.54 -4.48 -3.49
N SER A 124 9.39 -5.13 -4.64
CA SER A 124 10.06 -6.39 -4.96
C SER A 124 11.38 -6.15 -5.71
N ALA A 125 12.34 -7.06 -5.51
CA ALA A 125 13.61 -7.00 -6.23
C ALA A 125 13.40 -7.12 -7.75
N SER A 126 14.13 -6.31 -8.53
CA SER A 126 14.10 -6.31 -9.98
C SER A 126 15.36 -6.95 -10.58
N ALA A 127 15.18 -7.73 -11.64
CA ALA A 127 16.29 -8.38 -12.33
C ALA A 127 17.23 -7.34 -12.97
N GLY A 128 18.53 -7.53 -12.74
CA GLY A 128 19.58 -6.62 -13.22
C GLY A 128 19.78 -5.36 -12.38
N ALA A 129 19.00 -5.15 -11.31
CA ALA A 129 19.16 -3.99 -10.43
C ALA A 129 20.36 -4.16 -9.48
N SER A 130 21.20 -3.13 -9.39
CA SER A 130 22.22 -2.97 -8.35
C SER A 130 21.81 -2.00 -7.25
N SER A 131 20.84 -1.12 -7.50
CA SER A 131 20.26 -0.21 -6.49
C SER A 131 18.88 0.30 -6.92
N TYR A 132 18.21 1.05 -6.03
CA TYR A 132 16.92 1.67 -6.29
C TYR A 132 16.93 3.17 -6.00
N TYR A 133 16.17 3.90 -6.81
CA TYR A 133 15.74 5.27 -6.52
C TYR A 133 14.27 5.28 -6.11
N PHE A 134 13.93 6.12 -5.14
CA PHE A 134 12.62 6.20 -4.51
C PHE A 134 12.02 7.60 -4.60
N ASP A 135 10.75 7.67 -5.00
CA ASP A 135 9.98 8.92 -5.12
C ASP A 135 8.75 8.87 -4.18
N VAL A 136 8.43 9.98 -3.50
CA VAL A 136 7.19 10.17 -2.72
C VAL A 136 6.55 11.51 -3.05
N SER A 137 5.23 11.54 -3.18
CA SER A 137 4.46 12.72 -3.53
C SER A 137 3.11 12.77 -2.81
N THR A 138 2.52 13.96 -2.70
CA THR A 138 1.11 14.16 -2.33
C THR A 138 0.17 14.22 -3.54
N VAL A 139 0.71 14.15 -4.76
CA VAL A 139 -0.05 14.15 -6.02
C VAL A 139 0.26 12.90 -6.84
N SER A 140 -0.77 12.26 -7.38
CA SER A 140 -0.66 10.95 -8.04
C SER A 140 0.20 10.95 -9.31
N ASN A 141 0.34 12.11 -9.97
CA ASN A 141 1.16 12.26 -11.18
C ASN A 141 2.62 12.63 -10.89
N PHE A 142 3.02 12.76 -9.62
CA PHE A 142 4.37 13.18 -9.20
C PHE A 142 4.81 14.52 -9.84
N ALA A 143 3.88 15.47 -10.01
CA ALA A 143 4.21 16.84 -10.44
C ALA A 143 4.96 17.65 -9.35
N SER A 144 4.84 17.23 -8.09
CA SER A 144 5.64 17.69 -6.96
C SER A 144 6.13 16.50 -6.15
N PHE A 145 7.17 16.70 -5.34
CA PHE A 145 7.74 15.65 -4.48
C PHE A 145 7.82 16.12 -3.04
N MET A 146 7.78 15.16 -2.12
CA MET A 146 7.94 15.43 -0.70
C MET A 146 9.42 15.56 -0.34
N GLY A 147 9.88 16.78 -0.07
CA GLY A 147 11.23 17.03 0.44
C GLY A 147 12.31 16.32 -0.39
N THR A 148 13.12 15.48 0.26
CA THR A 148 14.23 14.74 -0.38
C THR A 148 13.78 13.49 -1.14
N TYR A 149 12.51 13.10 -1.08
CA TYR A 149 11.97 11.91 -1.76
C TYR A 149 11.71 12.16 -3.24
N ASN A 150 12.69 12.75 -3.93
CA ASN A 150 12.73 12.92 -5.38
C ASN A 150 13.99 12.24 -5.90
N SER A 151 13.84 11.03 -6.43
CA SER A 151 14.92 10.13 -6.83
C SER A 151 15.94 9.90 -5.71
N LEU A 152 15.45 9.63 -4.50
CA LEU A 152 16.27 9.32 -3.34
C LEU A 152 16.96 7.96 -3.53
N ASN A 153 18.29 7.89 -3.44
CA ASN A 153 19.02 6.62 -3.50
C ASN A 153 18.80 5.83 -2.20
N VAL A 154 18.25 4.62 -2.31
CA VAL A 154 18.02 3.73 -1.16
C VAL A 154 18.88 2.46 -1.23
N GLY A 155 19.88 2.42 -2.12
CA GLY A 155 20.78 1.29 -2.28
C GLY A 155 20.03 0.02 -2.68
N THR A 156 20.35 -1.10 -2.04
CA THR A 156 19.71 -2.40 -2.28
C THR A 156 18.48 -2.65 -1.40
N ALA A 157 18.05 -1.67 -0.61
CA ALA A 157 16.87 -1.81 0.22
C ALA A 157 15.63 -2.13 -0.64
N LEU A 158 14.70 -2.89 -0.07
CA LEU A 158 13.40 -3.23 -0.66
C LEU A 158 12.23 -2.56 0.08
N THR A 159 12.57 -1.80 1.12
CA THR A 159 11.62 -1.05 1.93
C THR A 159 12.23 0.29 2.34
N TYR A 160 11.38 1.26 2.65
CA TYR A 160 11.80 2.54 3.19
C TYR A 160 10.73 3.10 4.13
N ASN A 161 11.10 3.50 5.35
CA ASN A 161 10.18 4.14 6.29
C ASN A 161 10.15 5.65 6.07
N ILE A 162 9.00 6.17 5.69
CA ILE A 162 8.75 7.60 5.49
C ILE A 162 8.18 8.16 6.78
N THR A 163 8.72 9.27 7.29
CA THR A 163 8.30 9.90 8.55
C THR A 163 8.00 11.39 8.36
N GLY A 164 7.45 12.05 9.39
CA GLY A 164 7.13 13.48 9.32
C GLY A 164 5.91 13.78 8.44
N LEU A 165 5.02 12.80 8.28
CA LEU A 165 3.81 12.92 7.49
C LEU A 165 2.67 13.55 8.32
N THR A 166 1.68 14.07 7.61
CA THR A 166 0.44 14.60 8.21
C THR A 166 -0.57 13.47 8.38
N ALA A 167 -1.28 13.42 9.51
CA ALA A 167 -2.31 12.42 9.78
C ALA A 167 -3.49 12.54 8.81
N GLY A 168 -3.99 11.39 8.32
CA GLY A 168 -5.11 11.32 7.39
C GLY A 168 -4.81 11.83 5.97
N ALA A 169 -3.55 12.17 5.66
CA ALA A 169 -3.16 12.65 4.34
C ALA A 169 -2.82 11.47 3.41
N THR A 170 -3.18 11.61 2.14
CA THR A 170 -2.87 10.63 1.09
C THR A 170 -1.51 10.94 0.45
N TYR A 171 -0.73 9.88 0.28
CA TYR A 171 0.61 9.89 -0.31
C TYR A 171 0.71 8.84 -1.41
N TYR A 172 1.59 9.13 -2.35
CA TYR A 172 1.88 8.30 -3.50
C TYR A 172 3.37 7.98 -3.51
N TYR A 173 3.74 6.74 -3.77
CA TYR A 173 5.14 6.37 -3.96
C TYR A 173 5.37 5.45 -5.14
N ARG A 174 6.58 5.51 -5.67
CA ARG A 174 7.07 4.65 -6.76
C ARG A 174 8.59 4.47 -6.65
N VAL A 175 9.10 3.45 -7.32
CA VAL A 175 10.53 3.12 -7.34
C VAL A 175 11.05 2.92 -8.76
N LYS A 176 12.34 3.19 -8.95
CA LYS A 176 13.10 2.92 -10.18
C LYS A 176 14.29 2.03 -9.82
N ALA A 177 14.56 1.02 -10.64
CA ALA A 177 15.74 0.18 -10.49
C ALA A 177 16.91 0.77 -11.29
N VAL A 178 18.13 0.62 -10.78
CA VAL A 178 19.36 1.19 -11.35
C VAL A 178 20.41 0.10 -11.50
N SER A 179 21.18 0.14 -12.59
CA SER A 179 22.40 -0.65 -12.78
C SER A 179 23.49 0.16 -13.45
N SER A 180 24.64 -0.47 -13.70
CA SER A 180 25.70 0.09 -14.55
C SER A 180 25.23 0.37 -15.98
N CYS A 181 24.17 -0.30 -16.45
CA CYS A 181 23.57 -0.07 -17.76
C CYS A 181 22.60 1.12 -17.80
N GLY A 182 22.29 1.73 -16.66
CA GLY A 182 21.39 2.86 -16.55
C GLY A 182 20.21 2.64 -15.61
N ILE A 183 19.24 3.54 -15.69
CA ILE A 183 18.05 3.58 -14.84
C ILE A 183 16.86 3.00 -15.62
N GLY A 184 16.18 2.02 -15.03
CA GLY A 184 14.95 1.43 -15.57
C GLY A 184 13.74 2.37 -15.43
N ALA A 185 12.60 1.98 -16.00
CA ALA A 185 11.38 2.78 -15.86
C ALA A 185 10.82 2.74 -14.43
N ASN A 186 9.92 3.70 -14.12
CA ASN A 186 9.19 3.74 -12.86
C ASN A 186 8.29 2.50 -12.70
N SER A 187 8.18 2.02 -11.46
CA SER A 187 7.17 1.04 -11.05
C SER A 187 5.73 1.55 -11.25
N ASN A 188 4.77 0.67 -10.99
CA ASN A 188 3.42 1.08 -10.61
C ASN A 188 3.46 2.08 -9.43
N THR A 189 2.44 2.93 -9.35
CA THR A 189 2.27 3.88 -8.22
C THR A 189 1.45 3.23 -7.13
N ILE A 190 1.90 3.34 -5.88
CA ILE A 190 1.15 2.93 -4.70
C ILE A 190 0.57 4.15 -4.03
N THR A 191 -0.72 4.05 -3.67
CA THR A 191 -1.43 5.07 -2.91
C THR A 191 -1.59 4.56 -1.48
N THR A 192 -1.33 5.43 -0.50
CA THR A 192 -1.52 5.11 0.91
C THR A 192 -1.97 6.36 1.67
N THR A 193 -2.79 6.19 2.69
CA THR A 193 -3.22 7.28 3.58
C THR A 193 -2.68 7.00 4.97
N THR A 194 -2.07 7.97 5.63
CA THR A 194 -1.66 7.87 7.04
C THR A 194 -2.87 7.71 7.96
N VAL A 195 -2.65 7.11 9.13
CA VAL A 195 -3.72 6.89 10.11
C VAL A 195 -4.24 8.24 10.63
N SER A 196 -5.55 8.36 10.88
CA SER A 196 -6.18 9.57 11.41
C SER A 196 -7.13 9.31 12.58
N LEU A 197 -6.92 8.21 13.30
CA LEU A 197 -7.78 7.78 14.39
C LEU A 197 -7.81 8.74 15.60
N THR A 198 -6.89 9.70 15.71
CA THR A 198 -6.98 10.76 16.73
C THR A 198 -7.83 11.96 16.30
N ASN A 199 -8.12 12.10 15.00
CA ASN A 199 -8.97 13.18 14.51
C ASN A 199 -10.42 12.98 14.95
N ASN A 200 -10.99 13.97 15.65
CA ASN A 200 -12.34 13.94 16.20
C ASN A 200 -12.62 12.73 17.11
N LEU A 201 -11.58 12.20 17.77
CA LEU A 201 -11.71 11.22 18.83
C LEU A 201 -12.27 11.94 20.08
N VAL A 202 -13.41 11.47 20.56
CA VAL A 202 -14.16 12.06 21.68
C VAL A 202 -13.73 11.44 23.01
N ALA A 203 -13.63 10.11 23.06
CA ALA A 203 -13.21 9.36 24.23
C ALA A 203 -12.55 8.04 23.80
N PHE A 204 -11.60 7.56 24.59
CA PHE A 204 -11.00 6.25 24.40
C PHE A 204 -10.75 5.59 25.74
N TRP A 205 -11.52 4.55 26.05
CA TRP A 205 -11.36 3.74 27.24
C TRP A 205 -10.62 2.47 26.85
N LYS A 206 -9.37 2.35 27.29
CA LYS A 206 -8.56 1.15 27.08
C LYS A 206 -9.17 -0.06 27.79
N LEU A 207 -9.81 0.19 28.93
CA LEU A 207 -10.37 -0.84 29.82
C LEU A 207 -9.28 -1.78 30.37
N ASP A 208 -8.07 -1.24 30.54
CA ASP A 208 -6.87 -1.97 30.96
C ASP A 208 -6.50 -1.75 32.43
N GLU A 209 -7.41 -1.17 33.23
CA GLU A 209 -7.18 -0.92 34.64
C GLU A 209 -7.00 -2.21 35.46
N SER A 210 -6.57 -2.08 36.71
CA SER A 210 -6.42 -3.22 37.64
C SER A 210 -7.40 -3.12 38.80
N GLY A 211 -8.15 -4.20 39.06
CA GLY A 211 -9.07 -4.30 40.19
C GLY A 211 -10.49 -3.85 39.84
N SER A 212 -11.11 -3.06 40.72
CA SER A 212 -12.46 -2.52 40.51
C SER A 212 -12.44 -1.01 40.69
N VAL A 213 -11.93 -0.34 39.65
CA VAL A 213 -11.73 1.11 39.61
C VAL A 213 -12.55 1.71 38.46
N SER A 214 -12.54 3.04 38.33
CA SER A 214 -13.16 3.71 37.18
C SER A 214 -12.33 3.46 35.92
N ALA A 215 -12.99 3.34 34.76
CA ALA A 215 -12.30 3.30 33.47
C ALA A 215 -11.89 4.72 33.06
N VAL A 216 -10.61 4.91 32.74
CA VAL A 216 -10.03 6.23 32.47
C VAL A 216 -10.15 6.56 30.98
N ASP A 217 -10.53 7.80 30.66
CA ASP A 217 -10.50 8.32 29.29
C ASP A 217 -9.07 8.73 28.90
N ALA A 218 -8.46 7.95 28.02
CA ALA A 218 -7.08 8.13 27.57
C ALA A 218 -6.86 9.38 26.69
N THR A 219 -7.95 10.02 26.21
CA THR A 219 -7.88 11.22 25.36
C THR A 219 -7.56 12.49 26.14
N GLY A 220 -7.73 12.47 27.46
CA GLY A 220 -7.61 13.66 28.31
C GLY A 220 -8.84 14.58 28.27
N ASN A 221 -9.93 14.18 27.62
CA ASN A 221 -11.19 14.92 27.58
C ASN A 221 -12.03 14.77 28.86
N ALA A 222 -11.51 14.06 29.88
CA ALA A 222 -12.12 13.83 31.19
C ALA A 222 -13.48 13.11 31.12
N ASN A 223 -13.66 12.19 30.18
CA ASN A 223 -14.85 11.32 30.10
C ASN A 223 -14.67 10.02 30.90
N ASP A 224 -14.06 10.06 32.08
CA ASP A 224 -13.85 8.88 32.91
C ASP A 224 -15.20 8.23 33.28
N MET A 225 -15.22 6.90 33.30
CA MET A 225 -16.42 6.12 33.56
C MET A 225 -16.34 5.46 34.93
N GLY A 226 -17.24 5.86 35.84
CA GLY A 226 -17.41 5.19 37.12
C GLY A 226 -17.81 3.73 36.93
N ASN A 227 -17.28 2.85 37.78
CA ASN A 227 -17.58 1.43 37.78
C ASN A 227 -18.66 1.09 38.81
N TYR A 228 -19.75 0.46 38.36
CA TYR A 228 -20.91 0.18 39.18
C TYR A 228 -21.08 -1.32 39.41
N ASN A 229 -21.39 -1.68 40.66
CA ASN A 229 -21.51 -3.07 41.14
C ASN A 229 -20.23 -3.89 40.98
N SER A 230 -19.09 -3.21 41.10
CA SER A 230 -17.76 -3.77 41.21
C SER A 230 -17.38 -4.73 40.07
N ALA A 231 -17.61 -4.32 38.82
CA ALA A 231 -17.10 -5.03 37.66
C ALA A 231 -15.57 -5.19 37.78
N GLN A 232 -15.06 -6.33 37.32
CA GLN A 232 -13.64 -6.68 37.47
C GLN A 232 -12.91 -6.40 36.18
N PHE A 233 -11.75 -5.75 36.29
CA PHE A 233 -10.78 -5.75 35.21
C PHE A 233 -9.87 -6.98 35.34
N SER A 234 -9.86 -7.82 34.30
CA SER A 234 -9.15 -9.11 34.29
C SER A 234 -7.95 -9.05 33.37
N GLY A 235 -6.77 -9.33 33.92
CA GLY A 235 -5.48 -9.26 33.22
C GLY A 235 -5.11 -10.50 32.40
N THR A 236 -6.09 -11.07 31.70
CA THR A 236 -5.90 -12.23 30.83
C THR A 236 -6.49 -11.99 29.43
N SER A 237 -6.60 -10.73 28.99
CA SER A 237 -7.06 -10.43 27.62
C SER A 237 -6.00 -10.89 26.62
N PRO A 238 -6.35 -11.64 25.57
CA PRO A 238 -5.44 -11.96 24.46
C PRO A 238 -5.27 -10.80 23.45
N LEU A 239 -5.90 -9.63 23.66
CA LEU A 239 -5.79 -8.47 22.77
C LEU A 239 -4.73 -7.48 23.26
N ILE A 240 -5.10 -6.56 24.16
CA ILE A 240 -4.22 -5.50 24.65
C ILE A 240 -4.41 -5.39 26.16
N ASN A 241 -3.38 -5.73 26.94
CA ASN A 241 -3.37 -5.60 28.41
C ASN A 241 -4.56 -6.30 29.12
N ASN A 242 -5.38 -5.55 29.88
CA ASN A 242 -6.53 -6.07 30.62
C ASN A 242 -7.83 -5.73 29.90
N HIS A 243 -8.94 -6.31 30.36
CA HIS A 243 -10.28 -6.00 29.85
C HIS A 243 -11.26 -5.93 31.02
N ILE A 244 -12.41 -5.27 30.84
CA ILE A 244 -13.49 -5.30 31.82
C ILE A 244 -14.39 -6.53 31.61
N VAL A 245 -14.80 -7.19 32.70
CA VAL A 245 -15.75 -8.30 32.71
C VAL A 245 -17.06 -7.86 33.35
N LEU A 246 -18.17 -8.09 32.64
CA LEU A 246 -19.53 -7.76 33.04
C LEU A 246 -20.39 -9.01 33.18
N ASN A 247 -21.13 -9.10 34.30
CA ASN A 247 -21.85 -10.32 34.69
C ASN A 247 -23.21 -10.55 33.99
N GLY A 248 -23.70 -9.61 33.18
CA GLY A 248 -25.01 -9.73 32.52
C GLY A 248 -26.24 -9.48 33.39
N THR A 249 -26.08 -8.98 34.62
CA THR A 249 -27.21 -8.81 35.55
C THR A 249 -27.31 -7.42 36.18
N ASN A 250 -26.19 -6.80 36.55
CA ASN A 250 -26.21 -5.49 37.21
C ASN A 250 -24.92 -4.67 37.06
N GLN A 251 -23.89 -5.19 36.40
CA GLN A 251 -22.61 -4.50 36.24
C GLN A 251 -22.59 -3.65 34.97
N TYR A 252 -22.06 -2.43 35.08
CA TYR A 252 -21.94 -1.47 33.97
C TYR A 252 -20.94 -0.37 34.34
N LEU A 253 -20.54 0.41 33.34
CA LEU A 253 -19.80 1.66 33.53
C LEU A 253 -20.71 2.86 33.21
N LYS A 254 -20.53 3.96 33.93
CA LYS A 254 -21.29 5.20 33.71
C LYS A 254 -20.38 6.43 33.80
N GLY A 255 -20.43 7.26 32.77
CA GLY A 255 -19.75 8.55 32.69
C GLY A 255 -20.73 9.70 32.76
N VAL A 256 -20.27 10.80 33.34
CA VAL A 256 -21.05 12.04 33.39
C VAL A 256 -20.95 12.75 32.04
N SER A 257 -22.04 13.36 31.60
CA SER A 257 -22.02 14.19 30.38
C SER A 257 -20.92 15.25 30.44
N SER A 258 -20.25 15.46 29.31
CA SER A 258 -19.24 16.50 29.12
C SER A 258 -19.51 17.27 27.82
N THR A 259 -18.78 18.37 27.60
CA THR A 259 -18.87 19.12 26.35
C THR A 259 -18.35 18.34 25.15
N SER A 260 -17.32 17.49 25.32
CA SER A 260 -16.75 16.67 24.24
C SER A 260 -17.75 15.63 23.74
N LEU A 261 -18.52 14.99 24.63
CA LEU A 261 -19.60 14.05 24.30
C LEU A 261 -20.76 14.69 23.54
N ASN A 262 -20.88 16.02 23.58
CA ASN A 262 -21.95 16.79 22.93
C ASN A 262 -21.57 17.28 21.53
N THR A 263 -20.39 16.90 21.02
CA THR A 263 -19.91 17.29 19.68
C THR A 263 -20.36 16.37 18.56
N ILE A 264 -21.00 15.24 18.91
CA ILE A 264 -21.46 14.22 17.96
C ILE A 264 -22.80 14.66 17.35
N SER A 265 -22.77 15.36 16.22
CA SER A 265 -23.99 15.86 15.56
C SER A 265 -24.12 15.49 14.08
N SER A 266 -23.01 15.32 13.36
CA SER A 266 -22.99 15.06 11.90
C SER A 266 -22.42 13.70 11.51
N GLY A 267 -21.89 12.95 12.47
CA GLY A 267 -21.37 11.61 12.27
C GLY A 267 -20.97 10.99 13.59
N PHE A 268 -20.98 9.67 13.64
CA PHE A 268 -20.73 8.89 14.85
C PHE A 268 -19.92 7.66 14.47
N SER A 269 -18.92 7.33 15.27
CA SER A 269 -18.39 5.97 15.29
C SER A 269 -18.09 5.51 16.68
N VAL A 270 -18.26 4.22 16.90
CA VAL A 270 -17.74 3.55 18.09
C VAL A 270 -17.08 2.25 17.66
N SER A 271 -15.90 1.99 18.22
CA SER A 271 -15.12 0.77 18.02
C SER A 271 -14.89 0.16 19.38
N PHE A 272 -15.02 -1.15 19.48
CA PHE A 272 -14.63 -1.89 20.68
C PHE A 272 -14.41 -3.36 20.33
N TRP A 273 -13.68 -4.04 21.19
CA TRP A 273 -13.62 -5.49 21.21
C TRP A 273 -14.60 -6.03 22.23
N VAL A 274 -15.28 -7.12 21.88
CA VAL A 274 -16.21 -7.83 22.77
C VAL A 274 -15.93 -9.32 22.77
N ASN A 275 -16.02 -9.93 23.95
CA ASN A 275 -16.04 -11.38 24.11
C ASN A 275 -17.31 -11.77 24.86
N PHE A 276 -18.26 -12.41 24.18
CA PHE A 276 -19.48 -12.85 24.84
C PHE A 276 -19.17 -14.05 25.74
N ALA A 277 -19.54 -13.97 27.02
CA ALA A 277 -19.47 -15.13 27.90
C ALA A 277 -20.51 -16.18 27.51
N SER A 278 -20.39 -17.40 28.01
CA SER A 278 -21.35 -18.47 27.70
C SER A 278 -22.80 -18.07 28.01
N GLY A 279 -23.68 -18.23 27.02
CA GLY A 279 -25.08 -17.80 27.05
C GLY A 279 -25.28 -16.28 26.95
N GLY A 280 -24.21 -15.50 26.77
CA GLY A 280 -24.27 -14.05 26.58
C GLY A 280 -24.87 -13.66 25.23
N THR A 281 -24.79 -14.53 24.23
CA THR A 281 -25.46 -14.32 22.93
C THR A 281 -26.96 -14.65 22.96
N SER A 282 -27.46 -15.19 24.07
CA SER A 282 -28.90 -15.53 24.21
C SER A 282 -29.72 -14.44 24.90
N GLN A 283 -29.08 -13.39 25.42
CA GLN A 283 -29.76 -12.28 26.11
C GLN A 283 -29.73 -11.00 25.28
N ILE A 284 -30.74 -10.16 25.46
CA ILE A 284 -30.72 -8.80 24.93
C ILE A 284 -29.72 -7.98 25.77
N SER A 285 -28.75 -7.32 25.12
CA SER A 285 -27.67 -6.58 25.80
C SER A 285 -27.49 -5.17 25.24
N GLY A 286 -27.04 -4.24 26.07
CA GLY A 286 -26.55 -2.93 25.68
C GLY A 286 -25.03 -2.92 25.60
N PHE A 287 -24.49 -2.33 24.52
CA PHE A 287 -23.06 -2.05 24.45
C PHE A 287 -22.75 -0.68 25.02
N ILE A 288 -23.41 0.34 24.47
CA ILE A 288 -23.20 1.73 24.84
C ILE A 288 -24.47 2.55 24.55
N ASP A 289 -24.84 3.47 25.43
CA ASP A 289 -25.95 4.39 25.18
C ASP A 289 -25.71 5.79 25.77
N ARG A 290 -26.42 6.77 25.19
CA ARG A 290 -26.79 8.01 25.86
C ARG A 290 -28.31 8.11 25.85
N TRP A 291 -28.91 7.66 26.93
CA TRP A 291 -30.34 7.77 27.19
C TRP A 291 -30.57 8.71 28.37
N ALA A 292 -31.67 9.45 28.37
CA ALA A 292 -31.98 10.37 29.46
C ALA A 292 -32.39 9.61 30.71
N GLU A 293 -31.58 9.69 31.76
CA GLU A 293 -31.93 9.08 33.06
C GLU A 293 -33.14 9.74 33.73
N GLN A 294 -33.42 10.99 33.38
CA GLN A 294 -34.45 11.82 34.03
C GLN A 294 -35.70 12.02 33.15
N ASP A 295 -35.68 11.53 31.91
CA ASP A 295 -36.78 11.69 30.94
C ASP A 295 -36.92 10.40 30.12
N PRO A 296 -37.82 9.48 30.49
CA PRO A 296 -37.86 8.14 29.90
C PRO A 296 -38.15 8.15 28.40
N ASP A 297 -38.73 9.22 27.86
CA ASP A 297 -39.08 9.35 26.45
C ASP A 297 -37.94 9.97 25.61
N ARG A 298 -36.79 10.27 26.24
CA ARG A 298 -35.66 10.91 25.54
C ARG A 298 -34.36 10.12 25.45
N PHE A 299 -33.75 10.14 24.27
CA PHE A 299 -32.46 9.49 23.99
C PHE A 299 -31.74 10.16 22.81
N LEU A 300 -30.42 9.99 22.71
CA LEU A 300 -29.66 10.51 21.56
C LEU A 300 -29.36 9.35 20.62
N TRP A 301 -28.72 8.34 21.19
CA TRP A 301 -28.30 7.17 20.46
C TRP A 301 -28.04 6.02 21.43
N ARG A 302 -28.18 4.80 20.91
CA ARG A 302 -27.78 3.59 21.63
C ARG A 302 -27.38 2.50 20.66
N LEU A 303 -26.51 1.62 21.13
CA LEU A 303 -26.15 0.40 20.45
C LEU A 303 -26.54 -0.81 21.29
N GLU A 304 -27.29 -1.69 20.65
CA GLU A 304 -27.86 -2.83 21.33
C GLU A 304 -27.75 -4.13 20.54
N TYR A 305 -27.80 -5.22 21.29
CA TYR A 305 -27.76 -6.58 20.83
C TYR A 305 -29.07 -7.27 21.17
N TRP A 306 -29.67 -7.93 20.18
CA TRP A 306 -30.94 -8.63 20.29
C TRP A 306 -30.73 -10.15 20.44
N ASN A 307 -31.68 -10.80 21.10
CA ASN A 307 -31.65 -12.25 21.39
C ASN A 307 -31.72 -13.15 20.14
N ASN A 308 -32.00 -12.58 18.97
CA ASN A 308 -31.93 -13.26 17.67
C ASN A 308 -30.56 -13.10 16.99
N GLY A 309 -29.56 -12.52 17.67
CA GLY A 309 -28.22 -12.31 17.12
C GLY A 309 -28.03 -11.00 16.37
N ALA A 310 -29.07 -10.17 16.20
CA ALA A 310 -28.96 -8.90 15.49
C ALA A 310 -28.34 -7.79 16.36
N ILE A 311 -27.64 -6.86 15.72
CA ILE A 311 -27.18 -5.60 16.33
C ILE A 311 -28.01 -4.46 15.75
N ASP A 312 -28.45 -3.55 16.60
CA ASP A 312 -29.21 -2.36 16.21
C ASP A 312 -28.52 -1.10 16.71
N GLY A 313 -28.38 -0.12 15.82
CA GLY A 313 -27.96 1.24 16.13
C GLY A 313 -29.15 2.17 15.96
N ILE A 314 -29.52 2.88 17.02
CA ILE A 314 -30.66 3.80 17.01
C ILE A 314 -30.14 5.21 17.28
N PHE A 315 -30.63 6.19 16.53
CA PHE A 315 -30.24 7.60 16.63
C PHE A 315 -31.47 8.51 16.53
N SER A 316 -31.56 9.57 17.33
CA SER A 316 -32.65 10.56 17.29
C SER A 316 -32.14 11.96 16.95
N ASP A 317 -32.95 12.77 16.26
CA ASP A 317 -32.63 14.18 15.92
C ASP A 317 -33.16 15.22 16.91
N ASP A 318 -34.31 14.96 17.54
CA ASP A 318 -34.93 15.85 18.53
C ASP A 318 -34.86 15.29 19.96
N GLY A 319 -34.35 14.08 20.07
CA GLY A 319 -34.18 13.36 21.31
C GLY A 319 -35.37 12.54 21.72
N THR A 320 -36.43 12.36 20.92
CA THR A 320 -37.66 11.66 21.29
C THR A 320 -37.74 10.24 20.70
N TYR A 321 -38.38 9.31 21.43
CA TYR A 321 -38.72 7.97 20.92
C TYR A 321 -39.97 7.97 20.01
N ASN A 322 -40.00 8.90 19.06
CA ASN A 322 -41.05 9.05 18.05
C ASN A 322 -40.54 8.54 16.70
N THR A 323 -41.30 7.70 16.01
CA THR A 323 -40.91 7.09 14.71
C THR A 323 -40.60 8.11 13.61
N ASN A 324 -41.00 9.37 13.77
CA ASN A 324 -40.68 10.47 12.85
C ASN A 324 -39.38 11.22 13.20
N HIS A 325 -38.69 10.83 14.27
CA HIS A 325 -37.54 11.54 14.83
C HIS A 325 -36.38 10.61 15.22
N TYR A 326 -36.45 9.33 14.84
CA TYR A 326 -35.32 8.43 15.02
C TYR A 326 -35.09 7.52 13.81
N SER A 327 -33.82 7.23 13.56
CA SER A 327 -33.34 6.20 12.64
C SER A 327 -33.00 4.93 13.41
N SER A 328 -33.24 3.76 12.81
CA SER A 328 -32.82 2.45 13.33
C SER A 328 -32.18 1.65 12.21
N PHE A 329 -31.05 1.02 12.53
CA PHE A 329 -30.20 0.30 11.60
C PHE A 329 -29.88 -1.07 12.16
N GLN A 330 -30.74 -2.04 11.85
CA GLN A 330 -30.63 -3.38 12.39
C GLN A 330 -30.00 -4.34 11.38
N THR A 331 -29.00 -5.10 11.81
CA THR A 331 -28.46 -6.21 11.01
C THR A 331 -29.50 -7.32 10.84
N GLN A 332 -29.26 -8.24 9.91
CA GLN A 332 -30.01 -9.50 9.89
C GLN A 332 -29.86 -10.29 11.21
N SER A 333 -30.84 -11.16 11.48
CA SER A 333 -30.73 -12.17 12.54
C SER A 333 -29.47 -13.03 12.36
N ASN A 334 -28.93 -13.56 13.45
CA ASN A 334 -27.71 -14.37 13.50
C ASN A 334 -26.45 -13.65 12.98
N TYR A 335 -26.38 -12.31 13.10
CA TYR A 335 -25.15 -11.57 12.79
C TYR A 335 -24.02 -11.91 13.79
N ILE A 336 -24.37 -11.95 15.07
CA ILE A 336 -23.61 -12.63 16.12
C ILE A 336 -24.34 -13.94 16.45
N THR A 337 -23.56 -15.00 16.67
CA THR A 337 -24.05 -16.36 16.87
C THR A 337 -23.40 -16.99 18.10
N ALA A 338 -23.92 -18.13 18.55
CA ALA A 338 -23.29 -18.91 19.61
C ALA A 338 -21.86 -19.36 19.28
N ALA A 339 -21.47 -19.41 18.00
CA ALA A 339 -20.09 -19.71 17.59
C ALA A 339 -19.11 -18.57 17.89
N ASP A 340 -19.61 -17.36 18.17
CA ASP A 340 -18.81 -16.21 18.56
C ASP A 340 -18.61 -16.11 20.08
N GLU A 341 -19.28 -16.96 20.89
CA GLU A 341 -19.08 -16.99 22.35
C GLU A 341 -17.66 -17.45 22.71
N GLY A 342 -17.03 -16.76 23.66
CA GLY A 342 -15.66 -17.01 24.06
C GLY A 342 -14.60 -16.50 23.07
N ILE A 343 -15.00 -15.96 21.90
CA ILE A 343 -14.10 -15.44 20.88
C ILE A 343 -14.14 -13.91 20.89
N TRP A 344 -12.97 -13.28 20.98
CA TRP A 344 -12.87 -11.84 20.83
C TRP A 344 -13.27 -11.41 19.43
N THR A 345 -14.27 -10.53 19.37
CA THR A 345 -14.85 -10.00 18.15
C THR A 345 -14.69 -8.50 18.14
N HIS A 346 -14.09 -7.96 17.09
CA HIS A 346 -13.99 -6.52 16.89
C HIS A 346 -15.28 -6.03 16.23
N LEU A 347 -15.95 -5.09 16.89
CA LEU A 347 -17.13 -4.41 16.36
C LEU A 347 -16.82 -2.94 16.16
N VAL A 348 -17.07 -2.46 14.95
CA VAL A 348 -17.07 -1.02 14.65
C VAL A 348 -18.38 -0.65 14.02
N LEU A 349 -18.99 0.40 14.55
CA LEU A 349 -20.23 0.95 14.03
C LEU A 349 -19.94 2.38 13.60
N THR A 350 -20.33 2.73 12.38
CA THR A 350 -20.16 4.08 11.83
C THR A 350 -21.48 4.56 11.28
N TYR A 351 -21.81 5.81 11.54
CA TYR A 351 -22.98 6.49 10.99
C TYR A 351 -22.56 7.83 10.42
N ASP A 352 -22.79 8.01 9.12
CA ASP A 352 -22.65 9.28 8.44
C ASP A 352 -24.05 9.88 8.25
N VAL A 353 -24.33 10.98 8.95
CA VAL A 353 -25.65 11.63 8.93
C VAL A 353 -25.94 12.26 7.57
N GLY A 354 -24.93 12.88 6.94
CA GLY A 354 -25.09 13.54 5.64
C GLY A 354 -25.39 12.56 4.51
N LEU A 355 -24.83 11.36 4.59
CA LEU A 355 -25.11 10.25 3.67
C LEU A 355 -26.25 9.33 4.16
N ASN A 356 -26.77 9.56 5.36
CA ASN A 356 -27.68 8.67 6.08
C ASN A 356 -27.28 7.18 5.97
N THR A 357 -25.99 6.91 6.15
CA THR A 357 -25.40 5.59 5.92
C THR A 357 -24.84 5.06 7.22
N PHE A 358 -25.39 3.94 7.68
CA PHE A 358 -24.88 3.17 8.81
C PHE A 358 -24.10 1.96 8.32
N LYS A 359 -22.89 1.76 8.85
CA LYS A 359 -22.10 0.56 8.61
C LYS A 359 -21.76 -0.09 9.94
N ILE A 360 -21.76 -1.41 9.93
CA ILE A 360 -21.24 -2.22 11.03
C ILE A 360 -20.21 -3.19 10.49
N TYR A 361 -19.10 -3.30 11.20
CA TYR A 361 -17.98 -4.15 10.85
C TYR A 361 -17.83 -5.20 11.94
N LYS A 362 -17.79 -6.48 11.55
CA LYS A 362 -17.42 -7.60 12.41
C LYS A 362 -16.09 -8.12 11.93
N ASN A 363 -15.05 -8.00 12.74
CA ASN A 363 -13.69 -8.44 12.39
C ASN A 363 -13.23 -7.89 11.02
N ASN A 364 -13.37 -6.57 10.83
CA ASN A 364 -13.08 -5.84 9.58
C ASN A 364 -13.98 -6.20 8.37
N VAL A 365 -15.00 -7.03 8.53
CA VAL A 365 -15.99 -7.33 7.48
C VAL A 365 -17.19 -6.40 7.59
N CYS A 366 -17.36 -5.54 6.59
CA CYS A 366 -18.43 -4.53 6.54
C CYS A 366 -19.80 -5.14 6.17
N THR A 367 -20.83 -4.71 6.88
CA THR A 367 -22.25 -4.83 6.53
C THR A 367 -22.88 -3.45 6.55
N THR A 368 -23.86 -3.20 5.68
CA THR A 368 -24.59 -1.92 5.60
C THR A 368 -26.09 -2.19 5.76
N PRO A 369 -26.60 -2.22 7.00
CA PRO A 369 -28.02 -2.31 7.29
C PRO A 369 -28.81 -1.17 6.64
N ALA A 370 -30.03 -1.46 6.20
CA ALA A 370 -30.96 -0.44 5.74
C ALA A 370 -31.52 0.35 6.93
N ASN A 371 -31.79 1.65 6.75
CA ASN A 371 -32.58 2.41 7.71
C ASN A 371 -34.03 1.91 7.68
N THR A 372 -34.57 1.55 8.83
CA THR A 372 -35.99 1.20 8.99
C THR A 372 -36.79 2.31 9.66
N GLY A 373 -36.13 3.38 10.13
CA GLY A 373 -36.75 4.56 10.75
C GLY A 373 -36.77 5.79 9.85
N TYR A 374 -36.92 6.96 10.48
CA TYR A 374 -36.83 8.26 9.84
C TYR A 374 -35.39 8.58 9.42
N ASN A 375 -35.20 9.37 8.37
CA ASN A 375 -33.86 9.82 7.94
C ASN A 375 -33.52 11.13 8.65
N ILE A 376 -32.79 11.03 9.76
CA ILE A 376 -32.40 12.21 10.52
C ILE A 376 -31.28 12.99 9.81
N THR A 377 -31.27 14.32 9.98
CA THR A 377 -30.23 15.22 9.43
C THR A 377 -29.22 15.71 10.46
N SER A 378 -29.42 15.34 11.73
CA SER A 378 -28.52 15.60 12.84
C SER A 378 -28.78 14.59 13.96
N ILE A 379 -27.77 14.33 14.78
CA ILE A 379 -27.95 13.62 16.05
C ILE A 379 -28.25 14.64 17.14
N TYR A 380 -29.30 14.42 17.92
CA TYR A 380 -29.67 15.26 19.05
C TYR A 380 -28.52 15.35 20.05
N THR A 381 -28.24 16.56 20.55
CA THR A 381 -27.19 16.80 21.54
C THR A 381 -27.81 17.33 22.83
N ASN A 382 -27.33 16.88 23.98
CA ASN A 382 -27.81 17.29 25.30
C ASN A 382 -26.79 16.91 26.38
N ASN A 383 -27.14 17.12 27.65
CA ASN A 383 -26.26 16.83 28.78
C ASN A 383 -26.56 15.48 29.49
N TYR A 384 -27.00 14.44 28.78
CA TYR A 384 -27.27 13.13 29.40
C TYR A 384 -26.01 12.29 29.58
N ASN A 385 -26.02 11.47 30.62
CA ASN A 385 -24.90 10.58 30.93
C ASN A 385 -24.75 9.51 29.85
N ILE A 386 -23.57 8.89 29.84
CA ILE A 386 -23.19 7.82 28.94
C ILE A 386 -22.99 6.55 29.75
N HIS A 387 -23.43 5.42 29.20
CA HIS A 387 -23.31 4.12 29.87
C HIS A 387 -22.68 3.10 28.93
N ILE A 388 -21.88 2.19 29.49
CA ILE A 388 -21.30 1.06 28.78
C ILE A 388 -21.73 -0.22 29.49
N GLY A 389 -22.18 -1.20 28.72
CA GLY A 389 -22.52 -2.53 29.21
C GLY A 389 -23.91 -2.65 29.83
N ALA A 390 -24.75 -1.62 29.76
CA ALA A 390 -26.17 -1.65 30.09
C ALA A 390 -26.90 -0.58 29.28
N LEU A 391 -28.23 -0.71 29.15
CA LEU A 391 -29.08 0.33 28.60
C LEU A 391 -29.97 0.90 29.70
N TRP A 392 -30.25 2.19 29.65
CA TRP A 392 -31.27 2.76 30.51
C TRP A 392 -32.67 2.64 29.88
N SER A 393 -33.67 2.37 30.71
CA SER A 393 -35.08 2.41 30.30
C SER A 393 -35.97 2.62 31.52
N THR A 394 -36.95 3.55 31.44
CA THR A 394 -37.98 3.75 32.47
C THR A 394 -37.44 3.76 33.92
N ASN A 395 -36.48 4.65 34.19
CA ASN A 395 -35.88 4.86 35.51
C ASN A 395 -35.04 3.71 36.07
N THR A 396 -34.63 2.75 35.24
CA THR A 396 -33.73 1.66 35.65
C THR A 396 -32.80 1.24 34.52
N PHE A 397 -31.64 0.70 34.89
CA PHE A 397 -30.80 -0.02 33.95
C PHE A 397 -31.39 -1.40 33.64
N ILE A 398 -31.32 -1.78 32.37
CA ILE A 398 -31.76 -3.03 31.78
C ILE A 398 -30.71 -3.56 30.80
N ARG A 399 -30.89 -4.80 30.31
CA ARG A 399 -30.11 -5.36 29.19
C ARG A 399 -28.59 -5.29 29.44
N TYR A 400 -28.15 -5.81 30.57
CA TYR A 400 -26.74 -5.80 30.95
C TYR A 400 -25.93 -6.74 30.07
N LEU A 401 -24.75 -6.35 29.60
CA LEU A 401 -23.85 -7.21 28.84
C LEU A 401 -23.26 -8.31 29.72
N LYS A 402 -23.31 -9.55 29.22
CA LYS A 402 -22.67 -10.73 29.83
C LYS A 402 -21.45 -11.11 29.00
N GLY A 403 -20.28 -10.65 29.42
CA GLY A 403 -19.06 -10.82 28.65
C GLY A 403 -17.99 -9.80 29.02
N SER A 404 -17.01 -9.68 28.15
CA SER A 404 -15.88 -8.76 28.32
C SER A 404 -15.85 -7.70 27.22
N LEU A 405 -15.35 -6.51 27.56
CA LEU A 405 -15.09 -5.41 26.63
C LEU A 405 -13.64 -4.92 26.75
N ASP A 406 -13.07 -4.50 25.63
CA ASP A 406 -11.68 -4.02 25.54
C ASP A 406 -11.57 -2.93 24.45
N GLU A 407 -10.63 -1.98 24.62
CA GLU A 407 -10.29 -0.91 23.67
C GLU A 407 -11.51 -0.19 23.04
N MET A 408 -12.38 0.42 23.86
CA MET A 408 -13.56 1.15 23.39
C MET A 408 -13.26 2.61 23.04
N GLY A 409 -13.40 2.98 21.77
CA GLY A 409 -13.25 4.34 21.28
C GLY A 409 -14.54 4.94 20.74
N LEU A 410 -14.71 6.25 20.87
CA LEU A 410 -15.85 7.03 20.38
C LEU A 410 -15.37 8.22 19.55
N TRP A 411 -15.94 8.41 18.35
CA TRP A 411 -15.60 9.51 17.42
C TRP A 411 -16.84 10.31 17.02
N SER A 412 -16.69 11.63 16.86
CA SER A 412 -17.71 12.54 16.33
C SER A 412 -17.71 12.61 14.79
N ARG A 413 -17.38 11.49 14.14
CA ARG A 413 -17.39 11.30 12.68
C ARG A 413 -17.56 9.83 12.34
N ALA A 414 -17.95 9.55 11.10
CA ALA A 414 -17.86 8.20 10.54
C ALA A 414 -16.39 7.84 10.25
N LEU A 415 -15.91 6.72 10.79
CA LEU A 415 -14.61 6.15 10.44
C LEU A 415 -14.65 5.55 9.03
N THR A 416 -13.53 5.66 8.31
CA THR A 416 -13.39 5.04 6.99
C THR A 416 -13.07 3.55 7.09
N THR A 417 -13.29 2.78 6.02
CA THR A 417 -12.92 1.36 5.98
C THR A 417 -11.43 1.11 6.26
N ASN A 418 -10.54 2.02 5.84
CA ASN A 418 -9.12 1.89 6.13
C ASN A 418 -8.81 2.08 7.62
N GLU A 419 -9.47 3.03 8.28
CA GLU A 419 -9.33 3.26 9.72
C GLU A 419 -9.90 2.10 10.55
N VAL A 420 -11.01 1.50 10.10
CA VAL A 420 -11.54 0.26 10.70
C VAL A 420 -10.53 -0.88 10.55
N SER A 421 -9.92 -1.01 9.38
CA SER A 421 -8.88 -2.02 9.14
C SER A 421 -7.63 -1.79 9.98
N ASP A 422 -7.27 -0.52 10.24
CA ASP A 422 -6.17 -0.16 11.14
C ASP A 422 -6.50 -0.57 12.57
N LEU A 423 -7.68 -0.21 13.10
CA LEU A 423 -8.13 -0.61 14.44
C LEU A 423 -8.18 -2.13 14.64
N TYR A 424 -8.60 -2.89 13.61
CA TYR A 424 -8.65 -4.34 13.65
C TYR A 424 -7.24 -4.97 13.70
N ASN A 425 -6.27 -4.38 13.00
CA ASN A 425 -4.87 -4.81 12.95
C ASN A 425 -4.70 -6.34 12.77
N SER A 426 -5.36 -6.89 11.76
CA SER A 426 -5.35 -8.34 11.47
C SER A 426 -5.74 -9.24 12.66
N GLY A 427 -6.58 -8.74 13.57
CA GLY A 427 -7.03 -9.49 14.73
C GLY A 427 -6.30 -9.17 16.03
N ALA A 428 -5.21 -8.39 15.99
CA ALA A 428 -4.40 -8.09 17.17
C ALA A 428 -4.90 -6.85 17.95
N GLY A 429 -5.75 -6.03 17.36
CA GLY A 429 -6.07 -4.70 17.88
C GLY A 429 -4.93 -3.70 17.66
N LEU A 430 -5.26 -2.41 17.57
CA LEU A 430 -4.29 -1.33 17.46
C LEU A 430 -4.29 -0.52 18.76
N GLN A 431 -3.15 -0.52 19.45
CA GLN A 431 -3.01 0.12 20.75
C GLN A 431 -3.05 1.65 20.64
N TYR A 432 -3.86 2.30 21.49
CA TYR A 432 -3.82 3.75 21.67
C TYR A 432 -2.43 4.26 22.13
N PRO A 433 -1.92 5.43 21.66
CA PRO A 433 -2.56 6.48 20.88
C PRO A 433 -2.47 6.32 19.35
N PHE A 434 -2.40 5.06 18.90
CA PHE A 434 -2.30 4.55 17.52
C PHE A 434 -0.96 4.78 16.81
#